data_AF-A0A1F5CQD9-F1
#
_entry.id   AF-A0A1F5CQD9-F1
#
_cell.length_a   1.000
_cell.length_b   1.000
_cell.length_c   1.000
_cell.angle_alpha   90.00
_cell.angle_beta   90.00
_cell.angle_gamma   90.00
#
_symmetry.space_group_name_H-M   'P 1'
#
loop_
_entity.id
_entity.type
_entity.pdbx_description
1 polymer ?
#
loop_
_entity_poly.entity_id
_entity_poly.type
_entity_poly.pdbx_seq_one_letter_code
_entity_poly.pdbx_strand_id
1 'polypeptide(L)'
;MWNNDLEGNYWSDYVGLDMDNDGIGDSARAFDAGNIDTRPLMGMFSSFGVSADLVLNVISNSQIDSCQYVSSDGIIRMYVSEVVGETGFCRICIPLSLMNVTVVEVSLGNETVLASLLNPNVFDNSTHRWIYFSYDKSTREIVIVPEYSLPIALFLFVAATFSCSLIALRKHCYSVSKRAFRLTNEGRLRS
;
A
#
# COMPACT_ATOMS: atom_id res chain seq x y z
N MET A 1 -15.53 -8.25 23.28
CA MET A 1 -14.75 -9.22 24.09
C MET A 1 -13.34 -9.17 23.56
N TRP A 2 -12.41 -8.64 24.35
CA TRP A 2 -11.04 -8.37 23.93
C TRP A 2 -10.09 -9.41 24.53
N ASN A 3 -10.24 -10.59 23.95
CA ASN A 3 -9.23 -11.63 23.88
C ASN A 3 -9.60 -12.39 22.60
N ASN A 4 -9.21 -11.83 21.46
CA ASN A 4 -8.55 -12.70 20.50
C ASN A 4 -7.12 -12.76 21.00
N ASP A 5 -6.48 -13.93 21.04
CA ASP A 5 -5.10 -14.13 21.52
C ASP A 5 -4.05 -13.36 20.68
N LEU A 6 -4.45 -12.33 19.93
CA LEU A 6 -3.71 -11.58 18.92
C LEU A 6 -3.34 -10.15 19.38
N GLU A 7 -4.23 -9.45 20.10
CA GLU A 7 -4.09 -8.03 20.47
C GLU A 7 -4.62 -7.81 21.90
N GLY A 8 -3.91 -7.00 22.70
CA GLY A 8 -4.31 -6.56 24.05
C GLY A 8 -4.70 -5.08 24.04
N ASN A 9 -4.53 -4.35 25.15
CA ASN A 9 -5.03 -2.99 25.34
C ASN A 9 -4.03 -1.85 25.20
N TYR A 10 -4.54 -0.70 24.76
CA TYR A 10 -3.81 0.56 24.85
C TYR A 10 -3.87 1.11 26.27
N TRP A 11 -2.71 1.51 26.78
CA TRP A 11 -2.55 2.11 28.09
C TRP A 11 -1.70 3.36 27.96
N SER A 12 -2.24 4.51 28.33
CA SER A 12 -1.58 5.82 28.15
C SER A 12 -0.27 5.95 28.93
N ASP A 13 -0.09 5.16 29.99
CA ASP A 13 1.09 5.14 30.86
C ASP A 13 1.93 3.88 30.67
N TYR A 14 1.73 3.13 29.58
CA TYR A 14 2.62 2.04 29.19
C TYR A 14 3.91 2.59 28.58
N VAL A 15 5.03 2.12 29.12
CA VAL A 15 6.38 2.58 28.80
C VAL A 15 7.28 1.45 28.31
N GLY A 16 6.68 0.32 27.90
CA GLY A 16 7.43 -0.78 27.30
C GLY A 16 7.97 -0.42 25.93
N LEU A 17 8.78 -1.32 25.39
CA LEU A 17 9.40 -1.19 24.07
C LEU A 17 8.65 -2.04 23.05
N ASP A 18 8.81 -1.67 21.79
CA ASP A 18 8.37 -2.41 20.60
C ASP A 18 9.60 -2.53 19.68
N MET A 19 10.39 -3.58 19.89
CA MET A 19 11.67 -3.77 19.21
C MET A 19 11.50 -4.39 17.82
N ASP A 20 10.43 -5.15 17.60
CA ASP A 20 10.13 -5.77 16.31
C ASP A 20 9.22 -4.91 15.41
N ASN A 21 8.77 -3.75 15.91
CA ASN A 21 7.98 -2.76 15.21
C ASN A 21 6.66 -3.35 14.70
N ASP A 22 5.92 -4.01 15.58
CA ASP A 22 4.59 -4.59 15.27
C ASP A 22 3.42 -3.83 15.93
N GLY A 23 3.70 -2.73 16.63
CA GLY A 23 2.71 -1.93 17.34
C GLY A 23 2.19 -2.57 18.63
N ILE A 24 2.79 -3.67 19.09
CA ILE A 24 2.55 -4.35 20.36
C ILE A 24 3.81 -4.21 21.22
N GLY A 25 3.63 -3.96 22.51
CA GLY A 25 4.72 -3.91 23.45
C GLY A 25 5.27 -5.30 23.78
N ASP A 26 6.60 -5.43 23.74
CA ASP A 26 7.37 -6.66 24.03
C ASP A 26 7.21 -7.16 25.48
N SER A 27 6.79 -6.27 26.38
CA SER A 27 6.67 -6.56 27.81
C SER A 27 5.22 -6.50 28.26
N ALA A 28 4.76 -7.54 28.95
CA ALA A 28 3.42 -7.55 29.51
C ALA A 28 3.20 -6.41 30.51
N ARG A 29 1.98 -5.86 30.54
CA ARG A 29 1.56 -4.88 31.54
C ARG A 29 0.77 -5.58 32.65
N ALA A 30 1.39 -5.71 33.83
CA ALA A 30 0.74 -6.26 35.01
C ALA A 30 0.04 -5.17 35.81
N PHE A 31 -1.19 -5.45 36.28
CA PHE A 31 -1.95 -4.57 37.16
C PHE A 31 -1.84 -5.01 38.62
N ASP A 32 -2.11 -6.29 38.87
CA ASP A 32 -2.11 -6.96 40.18
C ASP A 32 -1.90 -8.48 39.95
N ALA A 33 -1.91 -9.30 41.02
CA ALA A 33 -1.52 -10.72 41.05
C ALA A 33 -2.31 -11.72 40.17
N GLY A 34 -3.04 -11.25 39.15
CA GLY A 34 -3.69 -12.10 38.16
C GLY A 34 -4.28 -11.36 36.95
N ASN A 35 -4.12 -10.04 36.88
CA ASN A 35 -4.59 -9.25 35.75
C ASN A 35 -3.36 -8.72 35.02
N ILE A 36 -3.06 -9.34 33.88
CA ILE A 36 -1.88 -9.06 33.07
C ILE A 36 -2.35 -8.93 31.63
N ASP A 37 -2.07 -7.79 31.03
CA ASP A 37 -2.16 -7.61 29.60
C ASP A 37 -0.85 -8.08 28.97
N THR A 38 -0.89 -9.21 28.28
CA THR A 38 0.30 -9.81 27.66
C THR A 38 0.63 -9.24 26.30
N ARG A 39 -0.23 -8.36 25.74
CA ARG A 39 -0.06 -7.76 24.41
C ARG A 39 -0.49 -6.29 24.41
N PRO A 40 0.09 -5.44 25.28
CA PRO A 40 -0.28 -4.04 25.35
C PRO A 40 0.01 -3.34 24.02
N LEU A 41 -0.89 -2.46 23.58
CA LEU A 41 -0.73 -1.71 22.32
C LEU A 41 0.17 -0.49 22.52
N MET A 42 1.02 -0.22 21.54
CA MET A 42 1.92 0.94 21.53
C MET A 42 1.24 2.26 21.14
N GLY A 43 -0.02 2.20 20.73
CA GLY A 43 -0.77 3.34 20.22
C GLY A 43 -2.28 3.15 20.40
N MET A 44 -3.03 4.23 20.21
CA MET A 44 -4.47 4.21 20.30
C MET A 44 -5.08 3.36 19.19
N PHE A 45 -6.04 2.51 19.56
CA PHE A 45 -6.86 1.76 18.62
C PHE A 45 -7.98 2.64 18.08
N SER A 46 -8.18 2.61 16.77
CA SER A 46 -9.28 3.28 16.05
C SER A 46 -9.88 2.34 15.01
N SER A 47 -11.19 2.37 14.82
CA SER A 47 -11.89 1.53 13.84
C SER A 47 -12.74 2.40 12.91
N PHE A 48 -12.59 2.20 11.61
CA PHE A 48 -13.24 3.00 10.58
C PHE A 48 -14.06 2.09 9.66
N GLY A 49 -15.38 2.32 9.61
CA GLY A 49 -16.27 1.56 8.73
C GLY A 49 -16.08 1.92 7.26
N VAL A 50 -15.89 0.91 6.42
CA VAL A 50 -15.89 1.02 4.95
C VAL A 50 -17.25 0.62 4.38
N SER A 51 -17.81 -0.49 4.89
CA SER A 51 -19.17 -0.96 4.58
C SER A 51 -19.76 -1.67 5.80
N ALA A 52 -20.95 -2.28 5.66
CA ALA A 52 -21.62 -2.97 6.76
C ALA A 52 -20.75 -4.07 7.42
N ASP A 53 -19.90 -4.73 6.63
CA ASP A 53 -19.08 -5.88 7.08
C ASP A 53 -17.56 -5.62 6.95
N LEU A 54 -17.14 -4.44 6.49
CA LEU A 54 -15.74 -4.11 6.26
C LEU A 54 -15.33 -2.92 7.11
N VAL A 55 -14.29 -3.12 7.91
CA VAL A 55 -13.70 -2.10 8.77
C VAL A 55 -12.20 -2.05 8.56
N LEU A 56 -11.63 -0.87 8.75
CA LEU A 56 -10.19 -0.65 8.86
C LEU A 56 -9.87 -0.41 10.33
N ASN A 57 -9.11 -1.33 10.92
CA ASN A 57 -8.63 -1.19 12.30
C ASN A 57 -7.21 -0.65 12.26
N VAL A 58 -6.98 0.43 12.99
CA VAL A 58 -5.72 1.17 13.01
C VAL A 58 -5.22 1.29 14.44
N ILE A 59 -3.93 1.07 14.63
CA ILE A 59 -3.20 1.32 15.88
C ILE A 59 -2.11 2.33 15.56
N SER A 60 -2.08 3.46 16.26
CA SER A 60 -1.11 4.52 16.02
C SER A 60 -0.82 5.35 17.28
N ASN A 61 0.42 5.84 17.39
CA ASN A 61 0.78 6.88 18.37
C ASN A 61 0.40 8.31 17.91
N SER A 62 -0.25 8.44 16.76
CA SER A 62 -0.81 9.68 16.27
C SER A 62 -2.32 9.63 16.37
N GLN A 63 -2.96 10.79 16.50
CA GLN A 63 -4.39 10.90 16.33
C GLN A 63 -4.74 10.62 14.86
N ILE A 64 -5.65 9.68 14.63
CA ILE A 64 -6.18 9.38 13.30
C ILE A 64 -7.43 10.23 13.07
N ASP A 65 -7.30 11.32 12.31
CA ASP A 65 -8.42 12.23 12.05
C ASP A 65 -9.45 11.61 11.12
N SER A 66 -8.99 10.83 10.13
CA SER A 66 -9.85 9.99 9.30
C SER A 66 -9.05 8.91 8.59
N CYS A 67 -9.72 7.79 8.28
CA CYS A 67 -9.18 6.71 7.45
C CYS A 67 -10.30 6.16 6.56
N GLN A 68 -10.11 6.16 5.25
CA GLN A 68 -11.14 5.82 4.28
C GLN A 68 -10.58 5.03 3.10
N TYR A 69 -11.33 4.05 2.63
CA TYR A 69 -11.06 3.37 1.37
C TYR A 69 -11.69 4.14 0.21
N VAL A 70 -10.88 4.50 -0.79
CA VAL A 70 -11.31 5.21 -1.99
C VAL A 70 -11.39 4.21 -3.15
N SER A 71 -12.60 3.71 -3.41
CA SER A 71 -12.83 2.61 -4.36
C SER A 71 -12.55 2.95 -5.82
N SER A 72 -12.56 4.23 -6.22
CA SER A 72 -12.22 4.65 -7.58
C SER A 72 -10.77 4.36 -7.93
N ASP A 73 -9.88 4.53 -6.95
CA ASP A 73 -8.43 4.41 -7.12
C ASP A 73 -7.87 3.15 -6.45
N GLY A 74 -8.70 2.46 -5.65
CA GLY A 74 -8.29 1.26 -4.90
C GLY A 74 -7.29 1.56 -3.78
N ILE A 75 -7.30 2.78 -3.24
CA ILE A 75 -6.34 3.25 -2.23
C ILE A 75 -7.01 3.39 -0.86
N ILE A 76 -6.22 3.33 0.22
CA ILE A 76 -6.65 3.78 1.54
C ILE A 76 -5.98 5.13 1.80
N ARG A 77 -6.78 6.14 2.14
CA ARG A 77 -6.31 7.47 2.49
C ARG A 77 -6.57 7.73 3.97
N MET A 78 -5.55 8.23 4.65
CA MET A 78 -5.58 8.51 6.07
C MET A 78 -5.00 9.89 6.35
N TYR A 79 -5.66 10.64 7.24
CA TYR A 79 -5.16 11.91 7.76
C TYR A 79 -4.81 11.76 9.24
N VAL A 80 -3.67 12.29 9.63
CA VAL A 80 -3.11 12.15 10.98
C VAL A 80 -2.68 13.47 11.59
N SER A 81 -2.85 13.56 12.91
CA SER A 81 -2.47 14.71 13.72
C SER A 81 -1.86 14.26 15.06
N GLU A 82 -1.38 15.23 15.84
CA GLU A 82 -0.95 15.03 17.24
C GLU A 82 -0.06 13.79 17.51
N VAL A 83 1.07 13.68 16.80
CA VAL A 83 2.03 12.58 17.00
C VAL A 83 2.67 12.65 18.40
N VAL A 84 2.54 11.56 19.15
CA VAL A 84 3.23 11.36 20.44
C VAL A 84 4.61 10.75 20.20
N GLY A 85 5.66 11.50 20.55
CA GLY A 85 7.07 11.12 20.32
C GLY A 85 7.72 11.90 19.17
N GLU A 86 8.84 11.38 18.67
CA GLU A 86 9.64 12.01 17.59
C GLU A 86 9.23 11.55 16.19
N THR A 87 8.71 10.32 16.07
CA THR A 87 8.22 9.73 14.83
C THR A 87 6.81 9.18 15.03
N GLY A 88 6.02 9.17 13.96
CA GLY A 88 4.73 8.48 13.93
C GLY A 88 4.91 7.03 13.51
N PHE A 89 4.04 6.16 13.99
CA PHE A 89 3.86 4.82 13.45
C PHE A 89 2.39 4.56 13.17
N CYS A 90 2.12 3.65 12.25
CA CYS A 90 0.79 3.14 11.99
C CYS A 90 0.86 1.65 11.72
N ARG A 91 0.06 0.90 12.46
CA ARG A 91 -0.31 -0.47 12.12
C ARG A 91 -1.77 -0.46 11.68
N ILE A 92 -2.05 -1.05 10.52
CA ILE A 92 -3.40 -1.12 9.98
C ILE A 92 -3.72 -2.55 9.54
N CYS A 93 -4.90 -3.02 9.92
CA CYS A 93 -5.52 -4.26 9.43
C CYS A 93 -6.37 -3.92 8.20
N ILE A 94 -6.00 -4.50 7.07
CA ILE A 94 -6.62 -4.27 5.77
C ILE A 94 -7.31 -5.56 5.32
N PRO A 95 -8.64 -5.56 5.11
CA PRO A 95 -9.32 -6.67 4.46
C PRO A 95 -8.75 -6.93 3.05
N LEU A 96 -8.43 -8.19 2.74
CA LEU A 96 -7.91 -8.58 1.42
C LEU A 96 -8.92 -8.30 0.30
N SER A 97 -10.21 -8.26 0.60
CA SER A 97 -11.25 -7.85 -0.37
C SER A 97 -11.11 -6.39 -0.83
N LEU A 98 -10.49 -5.51 -0.03
CA LEU A 98 -10.24 -4.11 -0.38
C LEU A 98 -8.91 -3.95 -1.12
N MET A 99 -7.87 -4.63 -0.64
CA MET A 99 -6.52 -4.54 -1.16
C MET A 99 -5.76 -5.86 -0.94
N ASN A 100 -5.68 -6.68 -2.00
CA ASN A 100 -4.94 -7.96 -1.98
C ASN A 100 -3.63 -7.87 -2.76
N VAL A 101 -2.56 -7.45 -2.11
CA VAL A 101 -1.24 -7.37 -2.74
C VAL A 101 -0.10 -7.75 -1.80
N THR A 102 0.90 -8.45 -2.34
CA THR A 102 2.06 -8.93 -1.60
C THR A 102 3.02 -7.83 -1.17
N VAL A 103 2.89 -6.63 -1.71
CA VAL A 103 3.65 -5.44 -1.32
C VAL A 103 2.69 -4.27 -1.24
N VAL A 104 2.85 -3.46 -0.20
CA VAL A 104 2.06 -2.25 0.01
C VAL A 104 3.00 -1.06 0.08
N GLU A 105 2.79 -0.09 -0.80
CA GLU A 105 3.51 1.18 -0.77
C GLU A 105 2.71 2.21 0.01
N VAL A 106 3.42 3.03 0.77
CA VAL A 106 2.85 4.09 1.58
C VAL A 106 3.47 5.41 1.14
N SER A 107 2.65 6.30 0.60
CA SER A 107 3.05 7.67 0.27
C SER A 107 2.77 8.58 1.46
N LEU A 108 3.82 9.29 1.89
CA LEU A 108 3.87 10.19 3.04
C LEU A 108 4.10 11.63 2.54
N GLY A 109 3.19 12.12 1.69
CA GLY A 109 3.33 13.42 1.04
C GLY A 109 4.37 13.42 -0.08
N ASN A 110 5.64 13.70 0.24
CA ASN A 110 6.74 13.78 -0.75
C ASN A 110 7.62 12.52 -0.80
N GLU A 111 7.45 11.60 0.15
CA GLU A 111 8.21 10.35 0.22
C GLU A 111 7.31 9.14 0.01
N THR A 112 7.89 8.05 -0.47
CA THR A 112 7.23 6.75 -0.57
C THR A 112 8.07 5.73 0.17
N VAL A 113 7.43 4.99 1.07
CA VAL A 113 8.07 3.96 1.90
C VAL A 113 7.37 2.62 1.65
N LEU A 114 8.14 1.54 1.65
CA LEU A 114 7.57 0.19 1.62
C LEU A 114 7.13 -0.18 3.04
N ALA A 115 5.86 -0.54 3.20
CA ALA A 115 5.37 -1.00 4.49
C ALA A 115 6.02 -2.33 4.86
N SER A 116 6.40 -2.47 6.13
CA SER A 116 6.79 -3.77 6.67
C SER A 116 5.53 -4.63 6.79
N LEU A 117 5.53 -5.77 6.11
CA LEU A 117 4.47 -6.75 6.24
C LEU A 117 4.67 -7.50 7.55
N LEU A 118 3.73 -7.34 8.48
CA LEU A 118 3.81 -8.03 9.76
C LEU A 118 3.54 -9.52 9.54
N ASN A 119 4.52 -10.34 9.93
CA ASN A 119 4.62 -11.80 9.79
C ASN A 119 3.39 -12.49 9.12
N PRO A 120 3.51 -12.91 7.84
CA PRO A 120 2.38 -13.45 7.08
C PRO A 120 1.84 -14.77 7.65
N ASN A 121 2.54 -15.43 8.56
CA ASN A 121 2.08 -16.69 9.15
C ASN A 121 1.33 -16.52 10.48
N VAL A 122 1.44 -15.36 11.15
CA VAL A 122 0.82 -15.13 12.48
C VAL A 122 -0.30 -14.09 12.40
N PHE A 123 -0.20 -13.12 11.49
CA PHE A 123 -1.18 -12.05 11.35
C PHE A 123 -1.90 -12.01 10.00
N ASP A 124 -1.43 -12.65 8.92
CA ASP A 124 -2.26 -12.82 7.71
C ASP A 124 -3.24 -13.97 7.96
N ASN A 125 -4.47 -13.64 8.34
CA ASN A 125 -5.54 -14.61 8.17
C ASN A 125 -5.99 -14.50 6.71
N SER A 126 -6.47 -15.57 6.09
CA SER A 126 -6.83 -15.59 4.65
C SER A 126 -7.87 -14.55 4.19
N THR A 127 -8.32 -13.65 5.08
CA THR A 127 -9.26 -12.56 4.84
C THR A 127 -8.68 -11.16 5.11
N HIS A 128 -7.60 -11.01 5.87
CA HIS A 128 -7.04 -9.73 6.31
C HIS A 128 -5.52 -9.74 6.37
N ARG A 129 -4.91 -8.58 6.08
CA ARG A 129 -3.47 -8.35 6.14
C ARG A 129 -3.14 -7.18 7.07
N TRP A 130 -2.16 -7.36 7.93
CA TRP A 130 -1.64 -6.30 8.78
C TRP A 130 -0.35 -5.78 8.20
N ILE A 131 -0.23 -4.45 8.14
CA ILE A 131 1.00 -3.77 7.75
C ILE A 131 1.41 -2.82 8.87
N TYR A 132 2.71 -2.56 8.96
CA TYR A 132 3.29 -1.56 9.83
C TYR A 132 4.21 -0.65 9.04
N PHE A 133 4.16 0.64 9.34
CA PHE A 133 5.11 1.61 8.82
C PHE A 133 5.28 2.77 9.80
N SER A 134 6.45 3.40 9.74
CA SER A 134 6.76 4.64 10.45
C SER A 134 6.85 5.81 9.48
N TYR A 135 6.69 7.02 10.01
CA TYR A 135 6.68 8.25 9.25
C TYR A 135 7.13 9.44 10.09
N ASP A 136 7.54 10.51 9.43
CA ASP A 136 7.97 11.73 10.09
C ASP A 136 6.81 12.42 10.80
N LYS A 137 7.09 13.02 11.96
CA LYS A 137 6.11 13.75 12.77
C LYS A 137 5.40 14.91 12.05
N SER A 138 5.98 15.42 10.97
CA SER A 138 5.39 16.47 10.12
C SER A 138 4.32 15.93 9.16
N THR A 139 4.25 14.60 8.96
CA THR A 139 3.31 13.95 8.05
C THR A 139 1.87 14.23 8.47
N ARG A 140 1.03 14.58 7.49
CA ARG A 140 -0.41 14.86 7.69
C ARG A 140 -1.31 13.97 6.86
N GLU A 141 -0.82 13.50 5.73
CA GLU A 141 -1.56 12.64 4.80
C GLU A 141 -0.73 11.39 4.54
N ILE A 142 -1.39 10.24 4.63
CA ILE A 142 -0.85 8.93 4.38
C ILE A 142 -1.73 8.27 3.33
N VAL A 143 -1.12 7.85 2.22
CA VAL A 143 -1.83 7.13 1.16
C VAL A 143 -1.23 5.76 1.00
N ILE A 144 -2.04 4.74 1.26
CA ILE A 144 -1.68 3.33 1.11
C ILE A 144 -2.21 2.89 -0.25
N VAL A 145 -1.31 2.41 -1.11
CA VAL A 145 -1.64 1.98 -2.46
C VAL A 145 -1.28 0.51 -2.65
N PRO A 146 -2.06 -0.23 -3.46
CA PRO A 146 -1.64 -1.55 -3.88
C PRO A 146 -0.42 -1.42 -4.81
N GLU A 147 0.52 -2.37 -4.75
CA GLU A 147 1.55 -2.46 -5.78
C GLU A 147 0.86 -2.66 -7.14
N TYR A 148 0.93 -1.65 -8.01
CA TYR A 148 0.64 -1.88 -9.42
C TYR A 148 1.72 -2.83 -9.91
N SER A 149 1.33 -4.05 -10.30
CA SER A 149 2.24 -5.05 -10.87
C SER A 149 3.10 -4.40 -11.97
N LEU A 150 4.30 -3.94 -11.63
CA LEU A 150 5.27 -3.33 -12.54
C LEU A 150 5.50 -4.21 -13.79
N PRO A 151 5.44 -5.56 -13.72
CA PRO A 151 5.44 -6.41 -14.90
C PRO A 151 4.33 -6.13 -15.92
N ILE A 152 3.11 -5.77 -15.49
CA ILE A 152 1.98 -5.49 -16.38
C ILE A 152 2.19 -4.14 -17.06
N ALA A 153 2.60 -3.11 -16.31
CA ALA A 153 2.92 -1.81 -16.87
C ALA A 153 4.07 -1.93 -17.89
N LEU A 154 5.16 -2.62 -17.53
CA LEU A 154 6.29 -2.88 -18.42
C LEU A 154 5.87 -3.66 -19.66
N PHE A 155 5.04 -4.70 -19.51
CA PHE A 155 4.51 -5.48 -20.63
C PHE A 155 3.69 -4.61 -21.59
N LEU A 156 2.83 -3.72 -21.07
CA LEU A 156 2.04 -2.78 -21.88
C LEU A 156 2.94 -1.78 -22.62
N PHE A 157 3.99 -1.25 -21.97
CA PHE A 157 4.97 -0.37 -22.62
C PHE A 157 5.74 -1.08 -23.73
N VAL A 158 6.18 -2.33 -23.51
CA VAL A 158 6.86 -3.13 -24.54
C VAL A 158 5.91 -3.48 -25.68
N ALA A 159 4.67 -3.86 -25.39
CA ALA A 159 3.67 -4.16 -26.41
C ALA A 159 3.33 -2.93 -27.27
N ALA A 160 3.20 -1.75 -26.65
CA ALA A 160 2.93 -0.50 -27.36
C ALA A 160 4.09 -0.09 -28.27
N THR A 161 5.33 -0.16 -27.78
CA THR A 161 6.54 0.17 -28.57
C THR A 161 6.72 -0.81 -29.74
N PHE A 162 6.47 -2.10 -29.53
CA PHE A 162 6.51 -3.10 -30.60
C PHE A 162 5.44 -2.84 -31.67
N SER A 163 4.21 -2.53 -31.26
CA SER A 163 3.10 -2.17 -32.17
C SER A 163 3.43 -0.92 -33.00
N CYS A 164 3.96 0.13 -32.37
CA CYS A 164 4.41 1.34 -33.05
C CYS A 164 5.52 1.06 -34.07
N SER A 165 6.49 0.22 -33.71
CA SER A 165 7.61 -0.16 -34.58
C SER A 165 7.14 -0.94 -35.80
N LEU A 166 6.19 -1.89 -35.63
CA LEU A 166 5.56 -2.62 -36.74
C LEU A 166 4.78 -1.70 -37.68
N ILE A 167 4.02 -0.73 -37.13
CA ILE A 167 3.29 0.26 -37.93
C ILE A 167 4.27 1.14 -38.72
N ALA A 168 5.37 1.59 -38.10
CA ALA A 168 6.40 2.39 -38.75
C ALA A 168 7.09 1.62 -39.89
N LEU A 169 7.46 0.36 -39.65
CA LEU A 169 8.04 -0.53 -40.67
C LEU A 169 7.09 -0.76 -41.84
N ARG A 170 5.80 -1.04 -41.59
CA ARG A 170 4.79 -1.18 -42.65
C ARG A 170 4.66 0.10 -43.48
N LYS A 171 4.61 1.27 -42.84
CA LYS A 171 4.58 2.57 -43.52
C LYS A 171 5.82 2.79 -44.38
N HIS A 172 7.00 2.46 -43.86
CA HIS A 172 8.27 2.58 -44.58
C HIS A 172 8.31 1.67 -45.82
N CYS A 173 8.03 0.38 -45.66
CA CYS A 173 7.99 -0.59 -46.76
C CYS A 173 6.98 -0.18 -47.85
N TYR A 174 5.79 0.30 -47.45
CA TYR A 174 4.80 0.81 -48.38
C TYR A 174 5.29 2.04 -49.15
N SER A 175 5.97 2.99 -48.49
CA SER A 175 6.57 4.17 -49.13
C SER A 175 7.66 3.81 -50.15
N VAL A 176 8.55 2.87 -49.79
CA VAL A 176 9.61 2.38 -50.68
C VAL A 176 9.02 1.67 -51.89
N SER A 177 8.07 0.75 -51.69
CA SER A 177 7.38 0.05 -52.78
C SER A 177 6.66 1.02 -53.73
N LYS A 178 5.97 2.03 -53.18
CA LYS A 178 5.28 3.07 -53.96
C LYS A 178 6.24 3.93 -54.78
N ARG A 179 7.43 4.27 -54.25
CA ARG A 179 8.49 4.97 -55.01
C ARG A 179 9.04 4.11 -56.14
N ALA A 180 9.35 2.84 -55.88
CA ALA A 180 9.86 1.92 -56.89
C ALA A 180 8.88 1.72 -58.06
N PHE A 181 7.57 1.63 -57.78
CA PHE A 181 6.52 1.52 -58.80
C PHE A 181 6.38 2.78 -59.67
N ARG A 182 6.56 3.98 -59.10
CA ARG A 182 6.56 5.23 -59.90
C ARG A 182 7.75 5.28 -60.86
N LEU A 183 8.95 4.97 -60.39
CA LEU A 183 10.17 5.02 -61.20
C LEU A 183 10.13 4.04 -62.37
N THR A 184 9.57 2.83 -62.16
CA THR A 184 9.40 1.84 -63.23
C THR A 184 8.36 2.26 -64.27
N ASN A 185 7.26 2.90 -63.87
CA ASN A 185 6.27 3.42 -64.83
C ASN A 185 6.77 4.66 -65.59
N GLU A 186 7.54 5.56 -64.97
CA GLU A 186 8.14 6.71 -65.66
C GLU A 186 9.22 6.29 -66.67
N GLY A 187 9.99 5.24 -66.37
CA GLY A 187 10.95 4.66 -67.32
C GLY A 187 10.28 4.02 -68.54
N ARG A 188 9.09 3.43 -68.35
CA ARG A 188 8.33 2.76 -69.43
C ARG A 188 7.56 3.71 -70.35
N LEU A 189 7.26 4.93 -69.89
CA LEU A 189 6.62 5.99 -70.70
C LEU A 189 7.62 6.79 -71.55
N ARG A 190 8.93 6.61 -71.32
CA ARG A 190 10.01 7.33 -72.01
C ARG A 190 10.76 6.49 -73.04
N SER A 191 10.37 5.23 -73.24
CA SER A 191 10.87 4.31 -74.29
C SER A 191 9.86 4.15 -75.39
#